data_AF-A0A9P7JVQ2-F1
#
_entry.id   AF-A0A9P7JVQ2-F1
#
_cell.length_a   1.000
_cell.length_b   1.000
_cell.length_c   1.000
_cell.angle_alpha   90.00
_cell.angle_beta   90.00
_cell.angle_gamma   90.00
#
_symmetry.space_group_name_H-M   'P 1'
#
loop_
_entity.id
_entity.type
_entity.pdbx_description
1 polymer ?
#
loop_
_entity_poly.entity_id
_entity_poly.type
_entity_poly.pdbx_seq_one_letter_code
_entity_poly.pdbx_strand_id
1 'polypeptide(L)'
;MASKVTRLRALALYKELHRLGRDYEPSYDFHRKLRRLFEKNRNLTDDEEIEKALRFGEYIKNETLALYSLRKYRHLKRMYPSNSTSDT
;
A
#
# COMPACT_ATOMS: atom_id res chain seq x y z
N MET A 1 -22.81 -15.10 -5.43
CA MET A 1 -21.44 -15.68 -5.46
C MET A 1 -20.55 -14.64 -6.11
N ALA A 2 -19.44 -14.25 -5.47
CA ALA A 2 -18.53 -13.25 -6.03
C ALA A 2 -18.06 -13.66 -7.44
N SER A 3 -18.11 -12.71 -8.38
CA SER A 3 -17.67 -12.91 -9.77
C SER A 3 -16.24 -13.45 -9.88
N LYS A 4 -15.97 -14.30 -10.89
CA LYS A 4 -14.61 -14.75 -11.20
C LYS A 4 -13.64 -13.58 -11.41
N VAL A 5 -14.15 -12.46 -11.94
CA VAL A 5 -13.37 -11.23 -12.19
C VAL A 5 -12.95 -10.56 -10.88
N THR A 6 -13.87 -10.40 -9.93
CA THR A 6 -13.58 -9.75 -8.63
C THR A 6 -12.59 -10.59 -7.81
N ARG A 7 -12.69 -11.92 -7.87
CA ARG A 7 -11.71 -12.83 -7.27
C ARG A 7 -10.30 -12.65 -7.86
N LEU A 8 -10.18 -12.53 -9.18
CA LEU A 8 -8.87 -12.31 -9.83
C LEU A 8 -8.29 -10.94 -9.46
N ARG A 9 -9.12 -9.89 -9.40
CA ARG A 9 -8.70 -8.55 -8.92
C ARG A 9 -8.18 -8.60 -7.49
N ALA A 10 -8.91 -9.26 -6.58
CA ALA A 10 -8.48 -9.41 -5.18
C ALA A 10 -7.13 -10.14 -5.05
N LEU A 11 -6.92 -11.21 -5.83
CA LEU A 11 -5.66 -11.95 -5.83
C LEU A 11 -4.49 -11.12 -6.38
N ALA A 12 -4.71 -10.35 -7.44
CA ALA A 12 -3.70 -9.45 -8.00
C ALA A 12 -3.32 -8.38 -6.96
N LEU A 13 -4.31 -7.72 -6.36
CA LEU A 13 -4.12 -6.70 -5.34
C LEU A 13 -3.36 -7.24 -4.12
N TYR A 14 -3.69 -8.45 -3.66
CA TYR A 14 -2.98 -9.09 -2.56
C TYR A 14 -1.48 -9.28 -2.89
N LYS A 15 -1.16 -9.77 -4.09
CA LYS A 15 0.24 -9.99 -4.52
C LYS A 15 1.00 -8.67 -4.63
N GLU A 16 0.37 -7.62 -5.13
CA GLU A 16 0.97 -6.29 -5.21
C GLU A 16 1.28 -5.71 -3.83
N LEU A 17 0.30 -5.72 -2.92
CA LEU A 17 0.48 -5.27 -1.54
C LEU A 17 1.52 -6.11 -0.80
N HIS A 18 1.52 -7.43 -1.02
CA HIS A 18 2.55 -8.31 -0.46
C HIS A 18 3.94 -8.00 -1.01
N ARG A 19 4.06 -7.61 -2.29
CA ARG A 19 5.36 -7.16 -2.83
C ARG A 19 5.80 -5.86 -2.18
N LEU A 20 4.90 -4.88 -2.07
CA LEU A 20 5.19 -3.60 -1.43
C LEU A 20 5.59 -3.77 0.02
N GLY A 21 4.92 -4.64 0.77
CA GLY A 21 5.21 -4.89 2.18
C GLY A 21 6.62 -5.40 2.48
N ARG A 22 7.32 -6.00 1.50
CA ARG A 22 8.70 -6.49 1.68
C ARG A 22 9.71 -5.37 1.88
N ASP A 23 9.48 -4.22 1.25
CA ASP A 23 10.35 -3.05 1.34
C ASP A 23 9.94 -2.08 2.47
N TYR A 24 8.87 -2.43 3.19
CA TYR A 24 8.31 -1.63 4.28
C TYR A 24 9.08 -1.87 5.58
N GLU A 25 8.96 -0.94 6.52
CA GLU A 25 9.69 -1.03 7.80
C GLU A 25 9.35 -2.33 8.55
N PRO A 26 10.37 -3.13 8.97
CA PRO A 26 10.16 -4.42 9.63
C PRO A 26 9.33 -4.35 10.92
N SER A 27 9.35 -3.21 11.61
CA SER A 27 8.64 -2.99 12.88
C SER A 27 7.12 -2.90 12.72
N TYR A 28 6.60 -2.63 11.52
CA TYR A 28 5.17 -2.35 11.33
C TYR A 28 4.30 -3.62 11.17
N ASP A 29 4.91 -4.80 11.02
CA ASP A 29 4.25 -6.09 10.82
C ASP A 29 3.20 -6.05 9.68
N PHE A 30 3.63 -5.52 8.52
CA PHE A 30 2.76 -5.24 7.37
C PHE A 30 2.03 -6.49 6.87
N HIS A 31 2.75 -7.61 6.70
CA HIS A 31 2.19 -8.84 6.15
C HIS A 31 1.11 -9.46 7.02
N ARG A 32 1.24 -9.39 8.35
CA ARG A 32 0.22 -9.89 9.27
C ARG A 32 -1.06 -9.05 9.20
N LYS A 33 -0.93 -7.73 9.11
CA LYS A 33 -2.08 -6.81 8.94
C LYS A 33 -2.77 -7.04 7.60
N LEU A 34 -2.00 -7.18 6.52
CA LEU A 34 -2.52 -7.50 5.19
C LEU A 34 -3.29 -8.82 5.20
N ARG A 35 -2.71 -9.87 5.78
CA ARG A 35 -3.37 -11.18 5.90
C ARG A 35 -4.69 -11.08 6.66
N ARG A 36 -4.70 -10.43 7.82
CA ARG A 36 -5.91 -10.23 8.64
C ARG A 36 -7.01 -9.47 7.89
N LEU A 37 -6.64 -8.45 7.11
CA LEU A 37 -7.59 -7.67 6.31
C LEU A 37 -8.33 -8.56 5.28
N PHE A 38 -7.57 -9.38 4.53
CA PHE A 38 -8.15 -10.28 3.54
C PHE A 38 -8.92 -11.45 4.17
N GLU A 39 -8.45 -11.97 5.31
CA GLU A 39 -9.16 -13.01 6.07
C GLU A 39 -10.53 -12.51 6.58
N LYS A 40 -10.58 -11.29 7.12
CA LYS A 40 -11.84 -10.67 7.60
C LYS A 40 -12.89 -10.55 6.48
N ASN A 41 -12.44 -10.27 5.26
CA ASN A 41 -13.31 -10.03 4.11
C ASN A 41 -13.54 -11.28 3.23
N ARG A 42 -13.04 -12.46 3.63
CA ARG A 42 -13.08 -13.69 2.81
C ARG A 42 -14.50 -14.15 2.44
N ASN A 43 -15.46 -13.94 3.34
CA ASN A 43 -16.83 -14.44 3.20
C ASN A 43 -17.80 -13.38 2.66
N LEU A 44 -17.30 -12.24 2.18
CA LEU A 44 -18.14 -11.24 1.54
C LEU A 44 -18.76 -11.81 0.25
N THR A 45 -20.08 -11.74 0.17
CA THR A 45 -20.87 -12.20 -0.98
C THR A 45 -21.59 -11.08 -1.72
N ASP A 46 -21.70 -9.91 -1.09
CA ASP A 46 -22.30 -8.72 -1.67
C ASP A 46 -21.28 -7.98 -2.57
N ASP A 47 -21.70 -7.64 -3.77
CA ASP A 47 -20.81 -7.08 -4.79
C ASP A 47 -20.37 -5.64 -4.45
N GLU A 48 -21.23 -4.84 -3.80
CA GLU A 48 -20.89 -3.47 -3.39
C GLU A 48 -19.85 -3.47 -2.28
N GLU A 49 -20.03 -4.31 -1.26
CA GLU A 49 -19.06 -4.46 -0.16
C GLU A 49 -17.73 -5.04 -0.65
N ILE A 50 -17.73 -5.94 -1.65
CA ILE A 50 -16.50 -6.42 -2.29
C ILE A 50 -15.77 -5.28 -3.00
N GLU A 51 -16.47 -4.47 -3.79
CA GLU A 51 -15.84 -3.35 -4.50
C GLU A 51 -15.29 -2.31 -3.51
N LYS A 52 -16.02 -2.02 -2.44
CA LYS A 52 -15.56 -1.14 -1.36
C LYS A 52 -14.29 -1.67 -0.69
N ALA A 53 -14.22 -2.97 -0.41
CA ALA A 53 -13.02 -3.61 0.13
C ALA A 53 -11.82 -3.54 -0.84
N LEU A 54 -12.07 -3.74 -2.14
CA LEU A 54 -11.04 -3.60 -3.19
C LEU A 54 -10.52 -2.16 -3.27
N ARG A 55 -11.41 -1.17 -3.32
CA ARG A 55 -11.05 0.25 -3.31
C ARG A 55 -10.23 0.63 -2.08
N PHE A 56 -10.57 0.07 -0.92
CA PHE A 56 -9.79 0.29 0.30
C PHE A 56 -8.38 -0.30 0.19
N GLY A 57 -8.23 -1.49 -0.40
CA GLY A 57 -6.91 -2.07 -0.66
C GLY A 57 -6.09 -1.28 -1.69
N GLU A 58 -6.72 -0.73 -2.72
CA GLU A 58 -6.08 0.18 -3.69
C GLU A 58 -5.62 1.48 -3.03
N TYR A 59 -6.42 2.04 -2.11
CA TYR A 59 -6.03 3.19 -1.31
C TYR A 59 -4.77 2.90 -0.47
N ILE A 60 -4.71 1.76 0.21
CA ILE A 60 -3.53 1.34 0.99
C ILE A 60 -2.29 1.24 0.10
N LYS A 61 -2.44 0.68 -1.11
CA LYS A 61 -1.35 0.59 -2.09
C LYS A 61 -0.80 1.98 -2.44
N ASN A 62 -1.68 2.93 -2.77
CA ASN A 62 -1.29 4.28 -3.14
C ASN A 62 -0.64 5.03 -1.97
N GLU A 63 -1.17 4.90 -0.76
CA GLU A 63 -0.60 5.50 0.45
C GLU A 63 0.81 4.95 0.72
N THR A 64 1.00 3.64 0.58
CA THR A 64 2.31 3.00 0.77
C THR A 64 3.34 3.52 -0.24
N LEU A 65 2.95 3.67 -1.51
CA LEU A 65 3.80 4.23 -2.56
C LEU A 65 4.13 5.73 -2.31
N ALA A 66 3.17 6.50 -1.80
CA ALA A 66 3.37 7.89 -1.42
C ALA A 66 4.39 8.00 -0.28
N LEU A 67 4.28 7.15 0.74
CA LEU A 67 5.24 7.09 1.85
C LEU A 67 6.65 6.73 1.36
N TYR A 68 6.80 5.79 0.43
CA TYR A 68 8.09 5.49 -0.19
C TYR A 68 8.69 6.69 -0.92
N SER A 69 7.86 7.40 -1.69
CA SER A 69 8.28 8.62 -2.40
C SER A 69 8.70 9.71 -1.43
N LEU A 70 7.96 9.90 -0.35
CA LEU A 70 8.26 10.88 0.70
C LEU A 70 9.56 10.53 1.44
N ARG A 71 9.79 9.25 1.76
CA ARG A 71 11.03 8.79 2.40
C ARG A 71 12.23 9.06 1.49
N LYS A 72 12.12 8.76 0.19
CA LYS A 72 13.15 9.07 -0.81
C LYS A 72 13.41 10.57 -0.90
N TYR A 73 12.37 11.39 -0.97
CA TYR A 73 12.49 12.84 -0.98
C TYR A 73 13.19 13.38 0.27
N ARG A 74 12.79 12.92 1.47
CA ARG A 74 13.42 13.32 2.74
C ARG A 74 14.90 12.96 2.79
N HIS A 75 15.27 11.79 2.26
CA HIS A 75 16.68 11.38 2.18
C HIS A 75 17.46 12.30 1.24
N LEU A 76 16.97 12.53 0.02
CA LEU A 76 17.61 13.42 -0.95
C LEU A 76 17.74 14.85 -0.38
N LYS A 77 16.69 15.40 0.21
CA LYS A 77 16.70 16.75 0.80
C LYS A 77 17.77 16.93 1.88
N ARG A 78 18.13 15.87 2.62
CA ARG A 78 19.23 15.93 3.62
C ARG A 78 20.61 15.87 2.98
N MET A 79 20.74 15.19 1.84
CA MET A 79 22.01 15.02 1.13
C MET A 79 22.43 16.28 0.38
N TYR A 80 21.47 17.05 -0.14
CA TYR A 80 21.76 18.35 -0.72
C TYR A 80 21.87 19.40 0.39
N PRO A 81 22.98 20.16 0.48
CA PRO A 81 23.01 21.34 1.30
C PRO A 81 21.88 22.26 0.84
N SER A 82 21.05 22.73 1.78
CA SER A 82 20.29 23.95 1.55
C SER A 82 21.32 24.99 1.17
N ASN A 83 21.28 25.52 -0.05
CA ASN A 83 22.28 26.45 -0.56
C ASN A 83 22.36 27.67 0.38
N SER A 84 23.20 27.57 1.41
CA SER A 84 23.62 28.65 2.28
C SER A 84 24.92 29.12 1.66
N THR A 85 24.80 30.19 0.84
CA THR A 85 25.78 31.23 0.48
C THR A 85 25.38 31.78 -0.90
N SER A 86 24.43 32.71 -0.94
CA SER A 86 24.68 33.93 -1.71
C SER A 86 25.44 34.85 -0.78
N ASP A 87 26.76 34.68 -0.75
CA ASP A 87 27.67 35.70 -0.22
C ASP A 87 27.46 36.96 -1.08
N THR A 88 26.73 37.93 -0.54
CA THR A 88 26.75 39.35 -0.94
C THR A 88 26.54 40.19 0.31
#